data_AF-A0A352KJC6-F1
#
_entry.id   AF-A0A352KJC6-F1
#
_cell.length_a   1.000
_cell.length_b   1.000
_cell.length_c   1.000
_cell.angle_alpha   90.00
_cell.angle_beta   90.00
_cell.angle_gamma   90.00
#
_symmetry.space_group_name_H-M   'P 1'
#
loop_
_entity.id
_entity.type
_entity.pdbx_description
1 polymer ?
#
loop_
_entity_poly.entity_id
_entity_poly.type
_entity_poly.pdbx_seq_one_letter_code
_entity_poly.pdbx_strand_id
1 'polypeptide(L)'
;TSLGPMLEQAGNGGKGISWNTEEEVNFLRELNHPVLEEGISAGRPKIESAVDAAEVILSLAPETNGHVAVKAWEALSKVTGRDHGHLVAGKKNESLRVKDLRAQPRKIISSPTWSGLED
;
A
#
# COMPACT_ATOMS: atom_id res chain seq x y z
N THR A 1 -5.46 -8.98 -16.95
CA THR A 1 -6.04 -7.82 -16.23
C THR A 1 -4.92 -7.00 -15.62
N SER A 2 -5.12 -5.71 -15.33
CA SER A 2 -4.08 -4.82 -14.78
C SER A 2 -4.62 -3.92 -13.67
N LEU A 3 -3.71 -3.33 -12.89
CA LEU A 3 -4.05 -2.25 -11.98
C LEU A 3 -4.44 -0.99 -12.77
N GLY A 4 -5.58 -0.39 -12.42
CA GLY A 4 -6.11 0.79 -13.11
C GLY A 4 -5.29 2.07 -12.83
N PRO A 5 -5.49 3.13 -13.64
CA PRO A 5 -4.69 4.36 -13.57
C PRO A 5 -5.04 5.27 -12.38
N MET A 6 -6.17 5.05 -11.72
CA MET A 6 -6.71 6.01 -10.76
C MET A 6 -5.84 6.19 -9.51
N LEU A 7 -5.06 5.17 -9.13
CA LEU A 7 -4.18 5.27 -7.96
C LEU A 7 -3.02 6.27 -8.18
N GLU A 8 -2.56 6.42 -9.41
CA GLU A 8 -1.54 7.44 -9.78
C GLU A 8 -2.19 8.82 -9.97
N GLN A 9 -3.44 8.88 -10.46
CA GLN A 9 -4.12 10.14 -10.79
C GLN A 9 -4.81 10.80 -9.58
N ALA A 10 -5.47 10.01 -8.75
CA ALA A 10 -6.28 10.47 -7.61
C ALA A 10 -5.71 10.04 -6.25
N GLY A 11 -4.67 9.20 -6.23
CA GLY A 11 -4.11 8.64 -5.00
C GLY A 11 -4.94 7.48 -4.44
N ASN A 12 -4.67 7.16 -3.18
CA ASN A 12 -5.37 6.14 -2.40
C ASN A 12 -5.87 6.72 -1.08
N GLY A 13 -6.80 6.06 -0.42
CA GLY A 13 -7.32 6.56 0.86
C GLY A 13 -8.53 5.79 1.37
N GLY A 14 -9.04 6.28 2.49
CA GLY A 14 -10.18 5.72 3.20
C GLY A 14 -10.43 6.48 4.50
N LYS A 15 -11.60 6.28 5.11
CA LYS A 15 -11.94 6.85 6.43
C LYS A 15 -11.66 8.37 6.57
N GLY A 16 -11.94 9.13 5.50
CA GLY A 16 -11.80 10.60 5.49
C GLY A 16 -10.38 11.13 5.29
N ILE A 17 -9.41 10.28 4.97
CA ILE A 17 -8.04 10.67 4.64
C ILE A 17 -7.60 10.09 3.30
N SER A 18 -6.65 10.75 2.63
CA SER A 18 -6.08 10.32 1.36
C SER A 18 -4.58 10.61 1.30
N TRP A 19 -3.85 9.85 0.50
CA TRP A 19 -2.42 9.96 0.30
C TRP A 19 -2.02 9.61 -1.14
N ASN A 20 -0.83 10.07 -1.55
CA ASN A 20 -0.21 9.64 -2.81
C ASN A 20 0.29 8.19 -2.66
N THR A 21 0.13 7.39 -3.71
CA THR A 21 0.62 6.01 -3.72
C THR A 21 1.39 5.65 -5.00
N GLU A 22 1.92 6.66 -5.69
CA GLU A 22 2.61 6.49 -6.98
C GLU A 22 3.84 5.59 -6.84
N GLU A 23 4.60 5.74 -5.76
CA GLU A 23 5.75 4.87 -5.45
C GLU A 23 5.35 3.40 -5.32
N GLU A 24 4.22 3.11 -4.68
CA GLU A 24 3.74 1.73 -4.54
C GLU A 24 3.21 1.17 -5.87
N VAL A 25 2.61 1.99 -6.73
CA VAL A 25 2.21 1.58 -8.08
C VAL A 25 3.44 1.30 -8.96
N ASN A 26 4.48 2.11 -8.85
CA ASN A 26 5.76 1.90 -9.53
C ASN A 26 6.41 0.60 -9.07
N PHE A 27 6.47 0.36 -7.76
CA PHE A 27 6.95 -0.90 -7.21
C PHE A 27 6.14 -2.11 -7.71
N LEU A 28 4.81 -2.00 -7.78
CA LEU A 28 3.96 -3.07 -8.31
C LEU A 28 4.23 -3.34 -9.79
N ARG A 29 4.60 -2.32 -10.56
CA ARG A 29 5.00 -2.49 -11.98
C ARG A 29 6.29 -3.30 -12.10
N GLU A 30 7.24 -3.10 -11.18
CA GLU A 30 8.47 -3.89 -11.12
C GLU A 30 8.20 -5.32 -10.65
N LEU A 31 7.36 -5.49 -9.62
CA LEU A 31 7.07 -6.77 -8.99
C LEU A 31 6.19 -7.68 -9.86
N ASN A 32 5.07 -7.17 -10.37
CA ASN A 32 4.10 -7.95 -11.15
C ASN A 32 4.40 -7.90 -12.67
N HIS A 33 5.40 -7.13 -13.07
CA HIS A 33 5.70 -6.76 -14.45
C HIS A 33 4.63 -5.86 -15.10
N PRO A 34 5.01 -5.03 -16.07
CA PRO A 34 4.05 -4.25 -16.85
C PRO A 34 3.32 -5.12 -17.88
N VAL A 35 2.10 -4.72 -18.24
CA VAL A 35 1.44 -5.20 -19.46
C VAL A 35 2.23 -4.70 -20.67
N LEU A 36 2.69 -5.61 -21.51
CA LEU A 36 3.47 -5.31 -22.73
C LEU A 36 2.60 -5.15 -23.98
N GLU A 37 1.40 -5.74 -23.95
CA GLU A 37 0.44 -5.62 -25.05
C GLU A 37 -0.03 -4.17 -25.17
N GLU A 38 -0.11 -3.68 -26.41
CA GLU A 38 -0.63 -2.35 -26.70
C GLU A 38 -2.11 -2.25 -26.31
N GLY A 39 -2.52 -1.09 -25.81
CA GLY A 39 -3.90 -0.82 -25.40
C GLY A 39 -4.02 0.02 -24.13
N ILE A 40 -5.22 0.10 -23.58
CA ILE A 40 -5.55 0.96 -22.42
C ILE A 40 -4.74 0.60 -21.17
N SER A 41 -4.39 -0.68 -21.03
CA SER A 41 -3.60 -1.20 -19.92
C SER A 41 -2.09 -1.22 -20.15
N ALA A 42 -1.61 -0.81 -21.33
CA ALA A 42 -0.18 -0.86 -21.66
C ALA A 42 0.67 -0.14 -20.60
N GLY A 43 1.73 -0.81 -20.15
CA GLY A 43 2.63 -0.30 -19.11
C GLY A 43 2.07 -0.38 -17.68
N ARG A 44 0.82 -0.79 -17.44
CA ARG A 44 0.27 -0.91 -16.08
C ARG A 44 0.73 -2.20 -15.40
N PRO A 45 0.83 -2.23 -14.05
CA PRO A 45 1.10 -3.47 -13.31
C PRO A 45 0.10 -4.57 -13.67
N LYS A 46 0.58 -5.76 -13.98
CA LYS A 46 -0.28 -6.92 -14.24
C LYS A 46 -0.99 -7.40 -12.97
N ILE A 47 -2.17 -7.97 -13.20
CA ILE A 47 -2.95 -8.75 -12.23
C ILE A 47 -3.47 -9.98 -13.00
N GLU A 48 -2.61 -10.98 -13.18
CA GLU A 48 -2.91 -12.20 -13.93
C GLU A 48 -3.09 -13.41 -13.00
N SER A 49 -2.44 -13.38 -11.83
CA SER A 49 -2.51 -14.42 -10.81
C SER A 49 -3.14 -13.92 -9.51
N ALA A 50 -3.57 -14.87 -8.67
CA ALA A 50 -4.00 -14.55 -7.30
C ALA A 50 -2.85 -14.00 -6.44
N VAL A 51 -1.60 -14.35 -6.75
CA VAL A 51 -0.42 -13.79 -6.07
C VAL A 51 -0.26 -12.31 -6.44
N ASP A 52 -0.42 -11.96 -7.71
CA ASP A 52 -0.33 -10.57 -8.19
C ASP A 52 -1.37 -9.70 -7.48
N ALA A 53 -2.61 -10.20 -7.39
CA ALA A 53 -3.69 -9.51 -6.69
C ALA A 53 -3.41 -9.34 -5.19
N ALA A 54 -2.85 -10.37 -4.54
CA ALA A 54 -2.47 -10.29 -3.15
C ALA A 54 -1.32 -9.30 -2.91
N GLU A 55 -0.32 -9.26 -3.80
CA GLU A 55 0.77 -8.27 -3.72
C GLU A 55 0.28 -6.84 -3.94
N VAL A 56 -0.74 -6.63 -4.79
CA VAL A 56 -1.42 -5.32 -4.91
C VAL A 56 -2.02 -4.90 -3.56
N ILE A 57 -2.73 -5.80 -2.88
CA ILE A 57 -3.32 -5.52 -1.55
C ILE A 57 -2.21 -5.19 -0.55
N LEU A 58 -1.18 -6.04 -0.46
CA LEU A 58 -0.10 -5.88 0.52
C LEU A 58 0.74 -4.62 0.28
N SER A 59 0.93 -4.22 -0.98
CA SER A 59 1.73 -3.04 -1.32
C SER A 59 1.00 -1.73 -1.05
N LEU A 60 -0.32 -1.69 -1.26
CA LEU A 60 -1.10 -0.45 -1.19
C LEU A 60 -1.73 -0.18 0.18
N ALA A 61 -1.80 -1.18 1.06
CA ALA A 61 -2.42 -1.05 2.38
C ALA A 61 -1.42 -0.57 3.44
N PRO A 62 -1.79 0.39 4.31
CA PRO A 62 -0.95 0.83 5.41
C PRO A 62 -0.68 -0.28 6.44
N GLU A 63 -1.58 -1.25 6.61
CA GLU A 63 -1.42 -2.34 7.57
C GLU A 63 -0.27 -3.30 7.21
N THR A 64 0.20 -3.28 5.96
CA THR A 64 1.18 -4.24 5.43
C THR A 64 2.39 -3.56 4.80
N ASN A 65 2.35 -2.25 4.59
CA ASN A 65 3.44 -1.45 4.05
C ASN A 65 3.68 -0.20 4.91
N GLY A 66 4.83 -0.17 5.58
CA GLY A 66 5.23 0.90 6.48
C GLY A 66 5.36 2.27 5.80
N HIS A 67 5.73 2.31 4.52
CA HIS A 67 5.76 3.57 3.76
C HIS A 67 4.36 4.17 3.62
N VAL A 68 3.36 3.32 3.34
CA VAL A 68 1.96 3.74 3.24
C VAL A 68 1.41 4.11 4.61
N ALA A 69 1.77 3.36 5.67
CA ALA A 69 1.36 3.68 7.04
C ALA A 69 1.84 5.07 7.48
N VAL A 70 3.09 5.44 7.18
CA VAL A 70 3.61 6.79 7.43
C VAL A 70 2.75 7.83 6.71
N LYS A 71 2.54 7.68 5.40
CA LYS A 71 1.72 8.60 4.60
C LYS A 71 0.29 8.73 5.15
N ALA A 72 -0.31 7.63 5.60
CA ALA A 72 -1.65 7.60 6.16
C ALA A 72 -1.75 8.30 7.53
N TRP A 73 -0.81 8.04 8.45
CA TRP A 73 -0.77 8.73 9.75
C TRP A 73 -0.48 10.23 9.60
N GLU A 74 0.38 10.62 8.66
CA GLU A 74 0.61 12.02 8.30
C GLU A 74 -0.68 12.69 7.79
N ALA A 75 -1.46 11.99 6.95
CA ALA A 75 -2.74 12.50 6.47
C ALA A 75 -3.74 12.72 7.62
N LEU A 76 -3.84 11.79 8.57
CA LEU A 76 -4.69 11.96 9.76
C LEU A 76 -4.17 13.08 10.69
N SER A 77 -2.86 13.25 10.78
CA SER A 77 -2.24 14.30 11.58
C SER A 77 -2.67 15.69 11.11
N LYS A 78 -2.79 15.88 9.79
CA LYS A 78 -3.32 17.13 9.19
C LYS A 78 -4.78 17.40 9.58
N VAL A 79 -5.62 16.37 9.63
CA VAL A 79 -7.03 16.51 10.00
C VAL A 79 -7.19 16.84 11.48
N THR A 80 -6.41 16.19 12.34
CA THR A 80 -6.56 16.28 13.80
C THR A 80 -5.74 17.41 14.44
N GLY A 81 -4.74 17.94 13.73
CA GLY A 81 -3.79 18.93 14.27
C GLY A 81 -2.80 18.35 15.30
N ARG A 82 -2.67 17.02 15.40
CA ARG A 82 -1.75 16.32 16.31
C ARG A 82 -0.89 15.36 15.52
N ASP A 83 0.39 15.29 15.85
CA ASP A 83 1.29 14.32 15.23
C ASP A 83 0.98 12.89 15.69
N HIS A 84 0.79 12.00 14.72
CA HIS A 84 0.59 10.56 14.91
C HIS A 84 1.74 9.71 14.35
N GLY A 85 2.81 10.31 13.82
CA GLY A 85 3.92 9.57 13.19
C GLY A 85 4.64 8.61 14.15
N HIS A 86 4.60 8.90 15.45
CA HIS A 86 5.11 8.01 16.50
C HIS A 86 4.50 6.60 16.49
N LEU A 87 3.27 6.43 15.98
CA LEU A 87 2.57 5.13 15.94
C LEU A 87 3.13 4.16 14.89
N VAL A 88 4.00 4.63 13.98
CA VAL A 88 4.58 3.83 12.90
C VAL A 88 6.12 3.92 12.83
N ALA A 89 6.74 4.78 13.65
CA ALA A 89 8.18 5.07 13.57
C ALA A 89 9.08 3.82 13.56
N GLY A 90 8.73 2.78 14.32
CA GLY A 90 9.47 1.51 14.39
C GLY A 90 9.24 0.54 13.23
N LYS A 91 8.17 0.72 12.44
CA LYS A 91 7.74 -0.20 11.37
C LYS A 91 7.75 0.44 9.98
N LYS A 92 8.30 1.65 9.83
CA LYS A 92 8.31 2.38 8.54
C LYS A 92 8.93 1.60 7.38
N ASN A 93 9.94 0.78 7.64
CA ASN A 93 10.64 -0.01 6.62
C ASN A 93 10.06 -1.43 6.45
N GLU A 94 8.95 -1.74 7.14
CA GLU A 94 8.32 -3.05 7.06
C GLU A 94 7.47 -3.13 5.78
N SER A 95 7.58 -4.26 5.07
CA SER A 95 6.79 -4.53 3.87
C SER A 95 6.49 -6.02 3.82
N LEU A 96 5.24 -6.39 4.08
CA LEU A 96 4.80 -7.77 4.07
C LEU A 96 4.62 -8.25 2.62
N ARG A 97 5.12 -9.47 2.32
CA ARG A 97 5.01 -10.09 1.00
C ARG A 97 4.36 -11.46 1.08
N VAL A 98 3.71 -11.88 -0.01
CA VAL A 98 3.03 -13.18 -0.08
C VAL A 98 4.00 -14.31 0.22
N LYS A 99 5.24 -14.23 -0.27
CA LYS A 99 6.27 -15.24 -0.02
C LYS A 99 6.60 -15.38 1.48
N ASP A 100 6.65 -14.27 2.21
CA ASP A 100 7.04 -14.24 3.61
C ASP A 100 5.88 -14.74 4.50
N LEU A 101 4.64 -14.37 4.16
CA LEU A 101 3.43 -14.82 4.84
C LEU A 101 3.18 -16.33 4.68
N ARG A 102 3.56 -16.91 3.53
CA ARG A 102 3.53 -18.37 3.32
C ARG A 102 4.51 -19.11 4.23
N ALA A 103 5.67 -18.51 4.47
CA ALA A 103 6.67 -19.10 5.35
C ALA A 103 6.22 -19.05 6.82
N GLN A 104 5.65 -17.92 7.25
CA GLN A 104 5.10 -17.76 8.58
C GLN A 104 4.17 -16.54 8.64
N PRO A 105 3.01 -16.63 9.32
CA PRO A 105 2.17 -15.47 9.57
C PRO A 105 2.94 -14.29 10.17
N ARG A 106 2.54 -13.07 9.81
CA ARG A 106 3.16 -11.83 10.32
C ARG A 106 2.10 -10.99 11.02
N LYS A 107 2.54 -10.28 12.05
CA LYS A 107 1.73 -9.23 12.67
C LYS A 107 1.70 -8.02 11.73
N ILE A 108 0.56 -7.34 11.67
CA ILE A 108 0.38 -6.14 10.84
C ILE A 108 0.94 -4.89 11.53
N ILE A 109 0.94 -3.79 10.79
CA ILE A 109 1.37 -2.46 11.21
C ILE A 109 0.15 -1.68 11.73
N SER A 110 0.34 -0.90 12.80
CA SER A 110 -0.67 0.05 13.30
C SER A 110 -1.06 1.05 12.21
N SER A 111 -2.36 1.21 11.97
CA SER A 111 -2.92 1.99 10.86
C SER A 111 -4.07 2.89 11.31
N PRO A 112 -4.21 4.11 10.74
CA PRO A 112 -5.31 5.03 11.05
C PRO A 112 -6.69 4.51 10.60
N THR A 113 -6.73 3.46 9.77
CA THR A 113 -7.97 2.73 9.45
C THR A 113 -8.64 2.19 10.72
N TRP A 114 -7.84 1.82 11.71
CA TRP A 114 -8.30 1.20 12.96
C TRP A 114 -8.09 2.12 14.16
N SER A 115 -8.54 1.68 15.33
CA SER A 115 -8.38 2.40 16.60
C SER A 115 -7.62 1.59 17.66
N GLY A 116 -7.10 0.41 17.29
CA GLY A 116 -6.23 -0.41 18.13
C GLY A 116 -4.75 -0.20 17.76
N LEU A 117 -3.85 -0.58 18.67
CA LEU A 117 -2.41 -0.57 18.43
C LEU A 117 -1.89 -1.99 18.30
N GLU A 118 -1.00 -2.18 17.34
CA GLU A 118 -0.40 -3.46 17.00
C GLU A 118 1.08 -3.45 17.42
N ASP A 119 1.33 -3.64 18.72
CA ASP A 119 2.67 -3.79 19.32
C ASP A 119 3.24 -5.21 19.20
#